data_AF-A0AAD9UHT6-F1
#
_entry.id   AF-A0AAD9UHT6-F1
#
_cell.length_a   1.000
_cell.length_b   1.000
_cell.length_c   1.000
_cell.angle_alpha   90.00
_cell.angle_beta   90.00
_cell.angle_gamma   90.00
#
_symmetry.space_group_name_H-M   'P 1'
#
loop_
_entity.id
_entity.type
_entity.pdbx_description
1 polymer ?
#
loop_
_entity_poly.entity_id
_entity_poly.type
_entity_poly.pdbx_seq_one_letter_code
_entity_poly.pdbx_strand_id
1 'polypeptide(L)' 'MKKEAFCNQLASKLSGIPRTDKLLLIGDFNARLGRDNDKWPLVMGKHGNGKCNSNGELLLALCSEL' A
#
# COMPACT_ATOMS: atom_id res chain seq x y z
N MET A 1 -13.48 12.47 2.96
CA MET A 1 -13.49 11.00 3.11
C MET A 1 -12.31 10.61 4.00
N LYS A 2 -12.49 9.77 5.03
CA LYS A 2 -11.37 9.33 5.88
C LYS A 2 -10.47 8.38 5.08
N LYS A 3 -9.16 8.50 5.23
CA LYS A 3 -8.14 7.71 4.49
C LYS A 3 -8.36 6.20 4.62
N GLU A 4 -8.67 5.74 5.83
CA GLU A 4 -9.01 4.35 6.14
C GLU A 4 -10.23 3.86 5.36
N ALA A 5 -11.27 4.69 5.23
CA ALA A 5 -12.46 4.31 4.47
C ALA A 5 -12.15 4.10 2.98
N PHE A 6 -11.23 4.90 2.43
CA PHE A 6 -10.76 4.71 1.05
C PHE A 6 -9.95 3.40 0.92
N CYS A 7 -8.99 3.16 1.81
CA CYS A 7 -8.20 1.92 1.81
C CYS A 7 -9.08 0.68 1.97
N ASN A 8 -10.08 0.70 2.87
CA ASN A 8 -10.99 -0.43 3.08
C ASN A 8 -11.85 -0.70 1.84
N GLN A 9 -12.36 0.36 1.18
CA GLN A 9 -13.11 0.21 -0.07
C GLN A 9 -12.23 -0.34 -1.19
N LEU A 10 -10.98 0.13 -1.28
CA LEU A 10 -10.02 -0.38 -2.25
C LEU A 10 -9.70 -1.85 -1.99
N ALA A 11 -9.39 -2.24 -0.75
CA ALA A 11 -9.16 -3.63 -0.35
C ALA A 11 -10.30 -4.56 -0.78
N SER A 12 -11.54 -4.16 -0.49
CA SER A 12 -12.74 -4.93 -0.88
C SER A 12 -12.90 -5.07 -2.39
N LYS A 13 -12.47 -4.08 -3.19
CA LYS A 13 -12.48 -4.20 -4.64
C LYS A 13 -11.39 -5.12 -5.15
N LEU A 14 -10.20 -5.04 -4.56
CA LEU A 14 -9.06 -5.87 -4.95
C LEU A 14 -9.24 -7.34 -4.56
N SER A 15 -9.91 -7.64 -3.44
CA SER A 15 -10.17 -9.02 -2.99
C SER A 15 -11.06 -9.84 -3.95
N GLY A 16 -11.80 -9.17 -4.83
CA GLY A 16 -12.60 -9.82 -5.87
C GLY A 16 -11.81 -10.21 -7.12
N ILE A 17 -10.55 -9.78 -7.25
CA ILE A 17 -9.71 -10.06 -8.41
C ILE A 17 -9.04 -11.42 -8.21
N PRO A 18 -9.13 -12.35 -9.18
CA PRO A 18 -8.42 -13.62 -9.11
C PRO A 18 -6.92 -13.42 -8.92
N ARG A 19 -6.30 -14.22 -8.04
CA ARG A 19 -4.85 -14.15 -7.79
C ARG A 19 -3.97 -14.51 -9.00
N THR A 20 -4.56 -15.13 -10.02
CA THR A 20 -3.89 -15.41 -11.30
C THR A 20 -3.68 -14.16 -12.15
N ASP A 21 -4.46 -13.11 -11.89
CA ASP A 21 -4.43 -11.89 -12.68
C ASP A 21 -3.35 -10.94 -12.13
N LYS A 22 -2.72 -10.20 -13.04
CA LYS A 22 -1.71 -9.19 -12.67
C LYS A 22 -2.41 -7.88 -12.34
N LEU A 23 -2.25 -7.42 -11.11
CA LEU A 23 -2.77 -6.13 -10.65
C LEU A 23 -1.72 -5.03 -10.79
N LEU A 24 -2.09 -3.91 -11.40
CA LEU A 24 -1.30 -2.68 -11.39
C LEU A 24 -2.16 -1.55 -10.81
N LEU A 25 -1.77 -1.04 -9.64
CA LEU A 25 -2.44 0.05 -8.95
C LEU A 25 -1.65 1.36 -9.20
N ILE A 26 -2.28 2.33 -9.86
CA ILE A 26 -1.66 3.61 -10.23
C ILE A 26 -2.50 4.76 -9.69
N GLY A 27 -1.82 5.74 -9.09
CA GLY A 27 -2.45 6.96 -8.62
C GLY A 27 -1.55 7.72 -7.66
N ASP A 28 -1.91 8.96 -7.37
CA ASP A 28 -1.28 9.71 -6.27
C ASP A 28 -1.96 9.35 -4.94
N PHE A 29 -1.32 8.47 -4.18
CA PHE A 29 -1.75 8.09 -2.83
C PHE A 29 -1.30 9.11 -1.76
N ASN A 30 -0.50 10.11 -2.15
CA ASN A 30 0.17 11.03 -1.24
C ASN A 30 0.89 10.29 -0.09
N ALA A 31 1.41 9.09 -0.40
CA ALA A 31 2.05 8.17 0.53
C ALA A 31 3.56 8.40 0.50
N ARG A 32 4.14 8.58 1.69
CA ARG A 32 5.60 8.53 1.87
C ARG A 32 5.90 7.24 2.61
N LEU A 33 6.67 6.36 2.00
CA LEU A 33 6.97 5.03 2.54
C LEU A 33 8.18 5.04 3.48
N GLY A 34 9.05 6.05 3.37
CA GLY A 34 10.27 6.16 4.16
C GLY A 34 11.33 5.14 3.77
N ARG A 35 12.31 4.90 4.66
CA ARG A 35 13.49 4.03 4.41
C ARG A 35 13.43 2.67 5.12
N ASP A 36 12.38 2.42 5.89
CA ASP A 36 12.28 1.30 6.82
C ASP A 36 11.87 -0.01 6.11
N ASN A 37 12.65 -0.42 5.10
CA ASN A 37 12.37 -1.62 4.31
C ASN A 37 12.33 -2.89 5.18
N ASP A 38 13.11 -2.93 6.27
CA ASP A 38 13.19 -4.06 7.19
C ASP A 38 11.86 -4.37 7.87
N LYS A 39 10.97 -3.37 8.01
CA LYS A 39 9.62 -3.56 8.57
C LYS A 39 8.64 -4.14 7.56
N TRP A 40 8.91 -3.99 6.27
CA TRP A 40 8.00 -4.37 5.18
C TRP A 40 8.74 -5.10 4.04
N PRO A 41 9.53 -6.15 4.32
CA PRO A 41 10.48 -6.71 3.37
C PRO A 41 9.83 -7.39 2.16
N LEU A 42 8.55 -7.79 2.27
CA LEU A 42 7.82 -8.46 1.20
C LEU A 42 7.14 -7.49 0.22
N VAL A 43 6.88 -6.25 0.64
CA VAL A 43 6.06 -5.30 -0.13
C VAL A 43 6.77 -3.99 -0.44
N MET A 44 7.86 -3.66 0.27
CA MET A 44 8.62 -2.43 0.07
C MET A 44 9.93 -2.70 -0.69
N GLY A 45 10.21 -1.87 -1.70
CA GLY A 45 11.48 -1.88 -2.42
C GLY A 45 12.56 -1.05 -1.72
N LYS A 46 13.85 -1.44 -1.89
CA LYS A 46 15.03 -0.93 -1.16
C LYS A 46 15.38 0.57 -1.29
N HIS A 47 14.64 1.33 -2.08
CA HIS A 47 14.99 2.71 -2.48
C HIS A 47 14.10 3.79 -1.87
N GLY A 48 13.31 3.44 -0.85
CA GLY A 48 12.52 4.43 -0.13
C GLY A 48 13.41 5.49 0.55
N ASN A 49 12.94 6.75 0.56
CA ASN A 49 13.60 7.89 1.21
C ASN A 49 12.64 8.61 2.18
N GLY A 50 13.21 9.23 3.22
CA GLY A 50 12.47 10.02 4.21
C GLY A 50 11.82 9.20 5.32
N LYS A 51 10.79 9.78 5.96
CA LYS A 51 10.01 9.13 7.01
C LYS A 51 8.67 8.68 6.45
N CYS A 52 8.23 7.48 6.86
CA CYS A 52 6.90 7.00 6.54
C CYS A 52 5.85 7.97 7.11
N ASN A 53 4.83 8.33 6.33
CA ASN A 53 3.67 9.09 6.82
C ASN A 53 2.46 8.16 7.01
N SER A 54 1.40 8.64 7.66
CA SER A 54 0.21 7.82 7.91
C SER A 54 -0.46 7.25 6.65
N ASN A 55 -0.31 7.94 5.50
CA ASN A 55 -0.77 7.38 4.22
C ASN A 55 0.08 6.20 3.76
N GLY A 56 1.41 6.30 3.94
CA GLY A 56 2.34 5.22 3.64
C GLY A 56 2.10 4.00 4.49
N GLU A 57 1.84 4.16 5.79
CA GLU A 57 1.51 3.06 6.69
C GLU A 57 0.23 2.33 6.24
N LEU A 58 -0.83 3.07 5.91
CA LEU A 58 -2.08 2.48 5.38
C LEU A 58 -1.87 1.77 4.03
N LEU A 59 -1.05 2.34 3.14
CA LEU A 59 -0.78 1.73 1.84
C LEU A 59 0.05 0.45 1.98
N LEU A 60 1.03 0.42 2.88
CA LEU A 60 1.84 -0.77 3.16
C LEU A 60 1.01 -1.88 3.79
N ALA A 61 0.13 -1.54 4.73
CA ALA A 61 -0.81 -2.49 5.30
C ALA A 61 -1.71 -3.10 4.21
N LEU A 62 -2.32 -2.26 3.37
CA LEU A 62 -3.11 -2.73 2.22
C LEU A 62 -2.30 -3.67 1.32
N CYS A 63 -1.09 -3.28 0.90
CA CYS A 63 -0.25 -4.10 0.02
C CYS A 63 0.20 -5.42 0.66
N SER A 64 0.29 -5.49 1.99
CA SER A 64 0.65 -6.73 2.69
C SER A 64 -0.51 -7.73 2.79
N GLU A 65 -1.74 -7.27 2.57
CA GLU A 65 -2.95 -8.10 2.61
C GLU A 65 -3.38 -8.61 1.22
N LEU A 66 -2.79 -8.08 0.13
CA LEU A 66 -3.03 -8.51 -1.26
C LEU A 66 -2.26 -9.79 -1.59
#